data_AF-A0A3N1S2M9-F1
#
_entry.id   AF-A0A3N1S2M9-F1
#
_cell.length_a   1.000
_cell.length_b   1.000
_cell.length_c   1.000
_cell.angle_alpha   90.00
_cell.angle_beta   90.00
_cell.angle_gamma   90.00
#
_symmetry.space_group_name_H-M   'P 1'
#
loop_
_entity.id
_entity.type
_entity.pdbx_description
1 polymer ?
#
loop_
_entity_poly.entity_id
_entity_poly.type
_entity_poly.pdbx_seq_one_letter_code
_entity_poly.pdbx_strand_id
1 'polypeptide(L)'
;MRKVALDPFSVALVVAGLVSDRLRLRKPFMLLSGLGSIGCTLWFTLRATEPHTGYYTFAVIVAGIGVTSGIAYSPWMAAVTCACTRRPWRVPASVCGLVGIKPSRGRVSSGPSGADVTGLAVQGPLARSVRDAAALLDVPAGPEPGDPYWAPPLPDGETFLGHAGRSPGRLRVGRYATPAAEGVAVDPACLAAWEHASRLLESLGHTVEDIPTPFGPEISEHFVTAWGVQSLGRPLDAGREALLRPVTRAWREYGRAVSGERFASAVTGMHAAARRAIRATQRYDVVLTPTLATLPQSVEHFDESGDPLVNLHRQGAFSAFTSPCNMTGQPAVSLPLYWADGGRIPVGVQLVGRPADEATLIALSAQLEEACPWRDRYAPLLS
;
A
#
# COMPACT_ATOMS: atom_id res chain seq x y z
N MET A 1 -33.54 5.76 7.30
CA MET A 1 -32.36 5.26 8.04
C MET A 1 -32.74 4.01 8.82
N ARG A 2 -32.38 2.80 8.34
CA ARG A 2 -32.45 1.60 9.18
C ARG A 2 -31.15 1.52 9.98
N LYS A 3 -31.25 1.57 11.32
CA LYS A 3 -30.11 1.31 12.21
C LYS A 3 -29.65 -0.13 11.96
N VAL A 4 -28.45 -0.30 11.40
CA VAL A 4 -27.78 -1.60 11.39
C VAL A 4 -27.35 -1.85 12.84
N ALA A 5 -28.08 -2.72 13.54
CA ALA A 5 -27.65 -3.20 14.84
C ALA A 5 -26.41 -4.08 14.62
N LEU A 6 -25.26 -3.64 15.15
CA LEU A 6 -24.05 -4.45 15.15
C LEU A 6 -24.33 -5.70 15.99
N ASP A 7 -24.00 -6.86 15.44
CA ASP A 7 -24.19 -8.12 16.15
C ASP A 7 -23.25 -8.18 17.38
N PRO A 8 -23.65 -8.87 18.48
CA PRO A 8 -22.88 -8.92 19.72
C PRO A 8 -21.45 -9.44 19.55
N PHE A 9 -21.21 -10.32 18.58
CA PHE A 9 -19.90 -10.86 18.25
C PHE A 9 -18.99 -9.79 17.63
N SER A 10 -19.53 -8.98 16.72
CA SER A 10 -18.80 -7.83 16.15
C SER A 10 -18.41 -6.81 17.21
N VAL A 11 -19.29 -6.55 18.19
CA VAL A 11 -18.99 -5.65 19.33
C VAL A 11 -17.89 -6.25 20.20
N ALA A 12 -17.95 -7.54 20.52
CA ALA A 12 -16.93 -8.22 21.32
C ALA A 12 -15.57 -8.23 20.62
N LEU A 13 -15.54 -8.41 19.30
CA LEU A 13 -14.31 -8.39 18.50
C LEU A 13 -13.63 -7.02 18.52
N VAL A 14 -14.43 -5.96 18.39
CA VAL A 14 -13.96 -4.56 18.48
C VAL A 14 -13.43 -4.28 19.88
N VAL A 15 -14.15 -4.66 20.93
CA VAL A 15 -13.71 -4.47 22.33
C VAL A 15 -12.41 -5.24 22.61
N ALA A 16 -12.29 -6.47 22.13
CA ALA A 16 -11.05 -7.25 22.28
C ALA A 16 -9.86 -6.63 21.55
N GLY A 17 -10.07 -6.12 20.32
CA GLY A 17 -9.06 -5.34 19.59
C GLY A 17 -8.63 -4.09 20.34
N LEU A 18 -9.58 -3.36 20.93
CA LEU A 18 -9.33 -2.14 21.72
C LEU A 18 -8.54 -2.41 23.01
N VAL A 19 -8.88 -3.48 23.74
CA VAL A 19 -8.15 -3.88 24.95
C VAL A 19 -6.74 -4.38 24.60
N SER A 20 -6.60 -5.13 23.50
CA SER A 20 -5.30 -5.60 23.02
C SER A 20 -4.36 -4.46 22.63
N ASP A 21 -4.89 -3.41 22.02
CA ASP A 21 -4.09 -2.25 21.61
C ASP A 21 -3.67 -1.41 22.82
N ARG A 22 -4.59 -1.18 23.78
CA ARG A 22 -4.30 -0.44 25.02
C ARG A 22 -3.19 -1.03 25.86
N LEU A 23 -3.10 -2.36 25.93
CA LEU A 23 -2.12 -3.03 26.77
C LEU A 23 -0.78 -3.26 26.04
N ARG A 24 -0.69 -3.00 24.73
CA ARG A 24 0.47 -3.33 23.86
C ARG A 24 0.85 -4.83 23.88
N LEU A 25 -0.10 -5.71 24.25
CA LEU A 25 0.16 -7.12 24.55
C LEU A 25 -0.10 -8.06 23.36
N ARG A 26 0.45 -7.78 22.18
CA ARG A 26 0.23 -8.66 21.00
C ARG A 26 0.70 -10.12 21.23
N LYS A 27 1.77 -10.33 22.00
CA LYS A 27 2.31 -11.66 22.32
C LYS A 27 1.49 -12.43 23.37
N PRO A 28 1.02 -11.81 24.48
CA PRO A 28 0.13 -12.47 25.44
C PRO A 28 -1.20 -12.95 24.89
N PHE A 29 -1.83 -12.26 23.92
CA PHE A 29 -3.07 -12.77 23.32
C PHE A 29 -2.85 -14.01 22.44
N MET A 30 -1.71 -14.09 21.74
CA MET A 30 -1.31 -15.31 21.03
C MET A 30 -0.95 -16.45 21.99
N LEU A 31 -0.31 -16.14 23.13
CA LEU A 31 -0.02 -17.11 24.18
C LEU A 31 -1.27 -17.58 24.93
N LEU A 32 -2.18 -16.69 25.29
CA LEU A 32 -3.47 -17.00 25.92
C LEU A 32 -4.37 -17.82 24.97
N SER A 33 -4.38 -17.49 23.68
CA SER A 33 -5.05 -18.27 22.65
C SER A 33 -4.41 -19.66 22.50
N GLY A 34 -3.08 -19.74 22.43
CA GLY A 34 -2.35 -21.00 22.36
C GLY A 34 -2.60 -21.89 23.58
N LEU A 35 -2.46 -21.34 24.79
CA LEU A 35 -2.73 -22.05 26.04
C LEU A 35 -4.20 -22.44 26.17
N GLY A 36 -5.13 -21.58 25.76
CA GLY A 36 -6.56 -21.86 25.73
C GLY A 36 -6.91 -22.98 24.75
N SER A 37 -6.34 -22.97 23.55
CA SER A 37 -6.55 -23.99 22.53
C SER A 37 -5.94 -25.34 22.95
N ILE A 38 -4.75 -25.33 23.56
CA ILE A 38 -4.14 -26.51 24.19
C ILE A 38 -5.04 -27.04 25.31
N GLY A 39 -5.56 -26.17 26.18
CA GLY A 39 -6.46 -26.55 27.27
C GLY A 39 -7.76 -27.19 26.76
N CYS A 40 -8.39 -26.60 25.74
CA CYS A 40 -9.59 -27.16 25.13
C CYS A 40 -9.33 -28.48 24.40
N THR A 41 -8.15 -28.64 23.76
CA THR A 41 -7.75 -29.88 23.09
C THR A 41 -7.44 -30.99 24.08
N LEU A 42 -6.81 -30.68 25.21
CA LEU A 42 -6.60 -31.64 26.30
C LEU A 42 -7.93 -32.04 26.93
N TRP A 43 -8.82 -31.08 27.18
CA TRP A 43 -10.15 -31.36 27.71
C TRP A 43 -10.99 -32.21 26.76
N PHE A 44 -10.89 -31.96 25.45
CA PHE A 44 -11.46 -32.81 24.41
C PHE A 44 -10.92 -34.23 24.49
N THR A 45 -9.60 -34.39 24.49
CA THR A 45 -8.94 -35.71 24.47
C THR A 45 -9.29 -36.54 25.70
N LEU A 46 -9.44 -35.89 26.86
CA LEU A 46 -9.81 -36.55 28.12
C LEU A 46 -11.29 -36.94 28.20
N ARG A 47 -12.19 -36.25 27.48
CA ARG A 47 -13.64 -36.51 27.51
C ARG A 47 -14.14 -37.33 26.33
N ALA A 48 -13.46 -37.30 25.20
CA ALA A 48 -13.87 -38.01 23.99
C ALA A 48 -13.95 -39.54 24.15
N THR A 49 -13.29 -40.10 25.17
CA THR A 49 -13.30 -41.53 25.50
C THR A 49 -14.34 -41.92 26.55
N GLU A 50 -15.06 -40.97 27.15
CA GLU A 50 -16.09 -41.26 28.17
C GLU A 50 -17.46 -41.58 27.52
N PRO A 51 -18.14 -42.67 27.91
CA PRO A 51 -19.37 -43.15 27.24
C PRO A 51 -20.57 -42.20 27.27
N HIS A 52 -20.54 -41.18 28.12
CA HIS A 52 -21.65 -40.27 28.43
C HIS A 52 -21.36 -38.82 28.02
N THR A 53 -20.32 -38.60 27.22
CA THR A 53 -20.04 -37.27 26.65
C THR A 53 -21.11 -36.91 25.63
N GLY A 54 -22.11 -36.15 26.09
CA GLY A 54 -23.25 -35.76 25.27
C GLY A 54 -22.91 -34.69 24.24
N TYR A 55 -23.79 -34.56 23.23
CA TYR A 55 -23.68 -33.58 22.15
C TYR A 55 -23.41 -32.14 22.63
N TYR A 56 -24.05 -31.72 23.73
CA TYR A 56 -23.87 -30.38 24.30
C TYR A 56 -22.45 -30.15 24.85
N THR A 57 -21.83 -31.16 25.44
CA THR A 57 -20.45 -31.09 25.93
C THR A 57 -19.48 -30.92 24.76
N PHE A 58 -19.69 -31.67 23.67
CA PHE A 58 -18.92 -31.53 22.44
C PHE A 58 -19.10 -30.13 21.81
N ALA A 59 -20.34 -29.63 21.76
CA ALA A 59 -20.64 -28.30 21.23
C ALA A 59 -19.93 -27.18 22.01
N VAL A 60 -19.87 -27.28 23.35
CA VAL A 60 -19.14 -26.33 24.20
C VAL A 60 -17.63 -26.38 23.96
N ILE A 61 -17.05 -27.58 23.79
CA ILE A 61 -15.63 -27.74 23.48
C ILE A 61 -15.28 -27.10 22.14
N VAL A 62 -16.04 -27.40 21.09
CA VAL A 62 -15.83 -26.85 19.75
C VAL A 62 -16.02 -25.34 19.73
N ALA A 63 -17.03 -24.82 20.45
CA ALA A 63 -17.22 -23.38 20.61
C ALA A 63 -16.03 -22.72 21.33
N GLY A 64 -15.48 -23.36 22.37
CA GLY A 64 -14.28 -22.88 23.08
C GLY A 64 -13.03 -22.82 22.19
N ILE A 65 -12.82 -23.84 21.35
CA ILE A 65 -11.74 -23.84 20.35
C ILE A 65 -11.96 -22.70 19.34
N GLY A 66 -13.18 -22.53 18.83
CA GLY A 66 -13.50 -21.45 17.88
C GLY A 66 -13.27 -20.04 18.46
N VAL A 67 -13.68 -19.80 19.70
CA VAL A 67 -13.47 -18.51 20.39
C VAL A 67 -11.98 -18.24 20.63
N THR A 68 -11.23 -19.23 21.11
CA THR A 68 -9.79 -19.07 21.36
C THR A 68 -9.00 -18.82 20.07
N SER A 69 -9.33 -19.51 18.98
CA SER A 69 -8.73 -19.25 17.66
C SER A 69 -9.11 -17.87 17.10
N GLY A 70 -10.36 -17.42 17.29
CA GLY A 70 -10.83 -16.10 16.83
C GLY A 70 -10.13 -14.91 17.52
N ILE A 71 -9.75 -15.07 18.79
CA ILE A 71 -9.01 -14.06 19.56
C ILE A 71 -7.58 -13.85 19.03
N ALA A 72 -6.92 -14.89 18.51
CA ALA A 72 -5.62 -14.75 17.85
C ALA A 72 -5.74 -14.27 16.39
N TYR A 73 -6.78 -14.72 15.70
CA TYR A 73 -7.02 -14.40 14.29
C TYR A 73 -7.36 -12.92 14.08
N SER A 74 -8.10 -12.28 14.99
CA SER A 74 -8.57 -10.89 14.78
C SER A 74 -7.46 -9.82 14.85
N PRO A 75 -6.51 -9.84 15.81
CA PRO A 75 -5.37 -8.93 15.83
C PRO A 75 -4.37 -9.23 14.70
N TRP A 76 -4.21 -10.50 14.33
CA TRP A 76 -3.39 -10.91 13.19
C TRP A 76 -3.99 -10.43 11.87
N MET A 77 -5.29 -10.63 11.67
CA MET A 77 -6.04 -10.11 10.52
C MET A 77 -6.08 -8.59 10.51
N ALA A 78 -6.16 -7.88 11.64
CA ALA A 78 -6.09 -6.41 11.62
C ALA A 78 -4.73 -5.91 11.12
N ALA A 79 -3.63 -6.62 11.43
CA ALA A 79 -2.29 -6.31 10.92
C ALA A 79 -2.13 -6.72 9.44
N VAL A 80 -2.65 -7.89 9.03
CA VAL A 80 -2.57 -8.42 7.65
C VAL A 80 -3.54 -7.74 6.69
N THR A 81 -4.75 -7.38 7.14
CA THR A 81 -5.78 -6.71 6.32
C THR A 81 -5.37 -5.26 6.01
N CYS A 82 -4.62 -4.62 6.91
CA CYS A 82 -3.96 -3.35 6.60
C CYS A 82 -2.86 -3.53 5.53
N ALA A 83 -2.27 -4.73 5.43
CA ALA A 83 -1.13 -5.04 4.56
C ALA A 83 -1.45 -5.68 3.20
N CYS A 84 -2.67 -6.21 2.94
CA CYS A 84 -2.94 -7.08 1.78
C CYS A 84 -4.14 -6.68 0.87
N THR A 85 -4.43 -5.38 0.67
CA THR A 85 -5.49 -4.94 -0.28
C THR A 85 -4.94 -4.53 -1.65
N ARG A 86 -5.51 -4.98 -2.77
CA ARG A 86 -5.06 -4.71 -4.16
C ARG A 86 -5.06 -3.25 -4.66
N ARG A 87 -4.68 -2.29 -3.84
CA ARG A 87 -4.83 -0.84 -4.03
C ARG A 87 -3.47 -0.13 -3.88
N PRO A 88 -3.31 1.08 -4.45
CA PRO A 88 -2.03 1.79 -4.36
C PRO A 88 -1.64 2.02 -2.90
N TRP A 89 -0.49 1.49 -2.49
CA TRP A 89 -0.03 1.44 -1.08
C TRP A 89 0.51 2.78 -0.59
N ARG A 90 1.09 3.57 -1.50
CA ARG A 90 1.78 4.83 -1.17
C ARG A 90 0.83 5.97 -0.77
N VAL A 91 -0.32 6.08 -1.43
CA VAL A 91 -1.34 7.10 -1.11
C VAL A 91 -1.88 6.92 0.33
N PRO A 92 -2.43 5.75 0.72
CA PRO A 92 -2.89 5.53 2.09
C PRO A 92 -1.72 5.54 3.09
N ALA A 93 -0.51 5.11 2.70
CA ALA A 93 0.67 5.24 3.56
C ALA A 93 0.95 6.69 3.95
N SER A 94 0.99 7.58 2.96
CA SER A 94 1.19 9.02 3.17
C SER A 94 0.07 9.62 4.04
N VAL A 95 -1.19 9.28 3.76
CA VAL A 95 -2.35 9.81 4.50
C VAL A 95 -2.41 9.32 5.94
N CYS A 96 -1.95 8.10 6.21
CA CYS A 96 -2.06 7.48 7.53
C CYS A 96 -0.77 7.49 8.34
N GLY A 97 0.32 8.07 7.82
CA GLY A 97 1.61 8.09 8.52
C GLY A 97 2.24 6.69 8.62
N LEU A 98 2.14 5.90 7.56
CA LEU A 98 2.64 4.52 7.47
C LEU A 98 3.74 4.40 6.40
N VAL A 99 4.42 3.27 6.41
CA VAL A 99 5.36 2.85 5.36
C VAL A 99 4.60 2.06 4.32
N GLY A 100 4.64 2.50 3.05
CA GLY A 100 4.02 1.79 1.94
C GLY A 100 5.02 1.49 0.83
N ILE A 101 5.28 0.22 0.56
CA ILE A 101 6.18 -0.21 -0.51
C ILE A 101 5.34 -0.62 -1.73
N LYS A 102 5.54 0.07 -2.85
CA LYS A 102 5.13 -0.39 -4.18
C LYS A 102 6.34 -1.13 -4.79
N PRO A 103 6.36 -2.47 -4.84
CA PRO A 103 7.47 -3.16 -5.45
C PRO A 103 7.49 -2.97 -6.97
N SER A 104 8.54 -3.50 -7.60
CA SER A 104 8.67 -3.51 -9.05
C SER A 104 7.57 -4.34 -9.70
N ARG A 105 7.19 -3.97 -10.93
CA ARG A 105 6.29 -4.79 -11.73
C ARG A 105 6.88 -6.20 -11.88
N GLY A 106 6.07 -7.22 -11.59
CA GLY A 106 6.50 -8.63 -11.65
C GLY A 106 7.27 -9.12 -10.42
N ARG A 107 7.43 -8.31 -9.36
CA ARG A 107 8.05 -8.76 -8.10
C ARG A 107 7.15 -9.69 -7.29
N VAL A 108 5.86 -9.36 -7.23
CA VAL A 108 4.83 -10.10 -6.52
C VAL A 108 3.80 -10.59 -7.52
N SER A 109 3.55 -11.90 -7.52
CA SER A 109 2.57 -12.51 -8.41
C SER A 109 1.16 -11.95 -8.17
N SER A 110 0.37 -11.86 -9.25
CA SER A 110 -1.08 -11.61 -9.16
C SER A 110 -1.91 -12.89 -9.33
N GLY A 111 -1.23 -14.05 -9.42
CA GLY A 111 -1.84 -15.37 -9.42
C GLY A 111 -2.64 -15.66 -8.13
N PRO A 112 -3.62 -16.58 -8.19
CA PRO A 112 -4.16 -17.23 -9.40
C PRO A 112 -5.16 -16.34 -10.16
N SER A 113 -5.45 -15.12 -9.68
CA SER A 113 -6.47 -14.24 -10.27
C SER A 113 -6.04 -13.59 -11.60
N GLY A 114 -4.74 -13.67 -11.94
CA GLY A 114 -4.14 -13.06 -13.13
C GLY A 114 -3.75 -11.60 -12.94
N ALA A 115 -2.76 -11.15 -13.71
CA ALA A 115 -2.36 -9.75 -13.74
C ALA A 115 -3.36 -8.90 -14.54
N ASP A 116 -3.36 -7.59 -14.30
CA ASP A 116 -4.16 -6.68 -15.11
C ASP A 116 -3.58 -6.52 -16.53
N VAL A 117 -4.44 -6.17 -17.49
CA VAL A 117 -4.11 -6.09 -18.92
C VAL A 117 -3.08 -5.01 -19.27
N THR A 118 -2.75 -4.11 -18.34
CA THR A 118 -1.82 -2.98 -18.52
C THR A 118 -0.53 -3.11 -17.69
N GLY A 119 -0.48 -4.03 -16.73
CA GLY A 119 0.60 -4.15 -15.74
C GLY A 119 0.73 -2.97 -14.77
N LEU A 120 -0.26 -2.08 -14.68
CA LEU A 120 -0.20 -0.89 -13.83
C LEU A 120 -0.38 -1.23 -12.35
N ALA A 121 -1.08 -2.31 -12.02
CA ALA A 121 -1.34 -2.72 -10.65
C ALA A 121 -0.26 -3.68 -10.14
N VAL A 122 0.21 -3.44 -8.92
CA VAL A 122 1.13 -4.33 -8.21
C VAL A 122 0.71 -4.45 -6.76
N GLN A 123 0.95 -5.62 -6.17
CA GLN A 123 0.73 -5.88 -4.75
C GLN A 123 1.99 -5.53 -3.96
N GLY A 124 1.84 -5.00 -2.75
CA GLY A 124 2.95 -4.51 -1.96
C GLY A 124 2.54 -4.33 -0.50
N PRO A 125 3.50 -4.26 0.44
CA PRO A 125 3.20 -4.19 1.85
C PRO A 125 2.89 -2.77 2.31
N LEU A 126 2.01 -2.66 3.31
CA LEU A 126 1.78 -1.48 4.14
C LEU A 126 2.06 -1.85 5.59
N ALA A 127 2.94 -1.11 6.26
CA ALA A 127 3.34 -1.38 7.63
C ALA A 127 3.66 -0.10 8.40
N ARG A 128 3.95 -0.22 9.70
CA ARG A 128 4.40 0.91 10.53
C ARG A 128 5.91 1.10 10.54
N SER A 129 6.65 0.04 10.23
CA SER A 129 8.12 0.07 10.15
C SER A 129 8.61 -0.43 8.81
N VAL A 130 9.80 0.02 8.42
CA VAL A 130 10.44 -0.43 7.18
C VAL A 130 10.76 -1.92 7.27
N ARG A 131 11.23 -2.37 8.43
CA ARG A 131 11.50 -3.78 8.72
C ARG A 131 10.27 -4.67 8.49
N ASP A 132 9.12 -4.29 9.02
CA ASP A 132 7.89 -5.08 8.89
C ASP A 132 7.42 -5.09 7.43
N ALA A 133 7.50 -3.95 6.73
CA ALA A 133 7.16 -3.88 5.31
C ALA A 133 8.07 -4.79 4.48
N ALA A 134 9.38 -4.77 4.74
CA ALA A 134 10.35 -5.61 4.05
C ALA A 134 10.10 -7.11 4.30
N ALA A 135 9.86 -7.51 5.54
CA ALA A 135 9.51 -8.89 5.88
C ALA A 135 8.21 -9.36 5.21
N LEU A 136 7.22 -8.47 5.09
CA LEU A 136 5.97 -8.77 4.39
C LEU A 136 6.16 -8.89 2.88
N LEU A 137 7.18 -8.26 2.30
CA LEU A 137 7.52 -8.42 0.88
C LEU A 137 8.22 -9.74 0.59
N ASP A 138 9.02 -10.26 1.53
CA ASP A 138 9.70 -11.56 1.38
C ASP A 138 8.72 -12.73 1.17
N VAL A 139 7.52 -12.65 1.77
CA VAL A 139 6.54 -13.74 1.74
C VAL A 139 5.94 -13.97 0.35
N PRO A 140 5.38 -12.95 -0.34
CA PRO A 140 4.75 -13.13 -1.66
C PRO A 140 5.71 -12.82 -2.83
N ALA A 141 6.99 -12.53 -2.58
CA ALA A 141 7.93 -12.22 -3.65
C ALA A 141 8.28 -13.47 -4.45
N GLY A 142 8.22 -13.33 -5.78
CA GLY A 142 8.49 -14.40 -6.72
C GLY A 142 7.41 -14.48 -7.80
N PRO A 143 7.77 -14.89 -9.03
CA PRO A 143 6.81 -15.14 -10.08
C PRO A 143 6.11 -16.50 -9.86
N GLU A 144 4.84 -16.59 -10.25
CA GLU A 144 4.12 -17.85 -10.42
C GLU A 144 4.07 -18.25 -11.91
N PRO A 145 3.95 -19.56 -12.23
CA PRO A 145 3.74 -20.00 -13.61
C PRO A 145 2.54 -19.29 -14.26
N GLY A 146 2.78 -18.60 -15.37
CA GLY A 146 1.75 -17.86 -16.12
C GLY A 146 1.72 -16.35 -15.85
N ASP A 147 2.56 -15.83 -14.94
CA ASP A 147 2.70 -14.38 -14.78
C ASP A 147 3.22 -13.72 -16.07
N PRO A 148 2.61 -12.62 -16.54
CA PRO A 148 3.04 -11.94 -17.76
C PRO A 148 4.27 -11.06 -17.57
N TYR A 149 4.66 -10.79 -16.32
CA TYR A 149 5.82 -10.00 -15.96
C TYR A 149 6.56 -10.67 -14.80
N TRP A 150 7.89 -10.71 -14.86
CA TRP A 150 8.74 -11.10 -13.74
C TRP A 150 9.76 -9.99 -13.43
N ALA A 151 10.09 -9.80 -12.16
CA ALA A 151 11.27 -9.06 -11.73
C ALA A 151 12.41 -10.05 -11.42
N PRO A 152 13.68 -9.69 -11.67
CA PRO A 152 14.81 -10.56 -11.31
C PRO A 152 14.82 -10.81 -9.80
N PRO A 153 15.00 -12.05 -9.34
CA PRO A 153 15.01 -12.36 -7.90
C PRO A 153 16.18 -11.65 -7.19
N LEU A 154 16.11 -11.58 -5.87
CA LEU A 154 17.29 -11.23 -5.07
C LEU A 154 18.36 -12.32 -5.24
N PRO A 155 19.65 -12.00 -5.00
CA PRO A 155 20.71 -13.01 -4.93
C PRO A 155 20.38 -14.12 -3.91
N ASP A 156 20.91 -15.31 -4.15
CA ASP A 156 20.62 -16.48 -3.32
C ASP A 156 20.96 -16.23 -1.83
N GLY A 157 19.99 -16.54 -0.96
CA GLY A 157 20.12 -16.36 0.49
C GLY A 157 19.87 -14.92 0.98
N GLU A 158 19.62 -13.96 0.07
CA GLU A 158 19.23 -12.60 0.45
C GLU A 158 17.71 -12.48 0.61
N THR A 159 17.31 -11.56 1.48
CA THR A 159 15.90 -11.23 1.78
C THR A 159 15.75 -9.72 1.85
N PHE A 160 14.57 -9.21 1.50
CA PHE A 160 14.22 -7.81 1.66
C PHE A 160 14.37 -7.38 3.12
N LEU A 161 13.93 -8.21 4.07
CA LEU A 161 14.16 -7.98 5.51
C LEU A 161 15.66 -7.86 5.83
N GLY A 162 16.50 -8.70 5.24
CA GLY A 162 17.95 -8.64 5.39
C GLY A 162 18.52 -7.29 4.96
N HIS A 163 18.02 -6.72 3.86
CA HIS A 163 18.44 -5.39 3.40
C HIS A 163 18.02 -4.25 4.33
N ALA A 164 16.93 -4.39 5.09
CA ALA A 164 16.53 -3.38 6.09
C ALA A 164 17.56 -3.21 7.22
N GLY A 165 18.45 -4.19 7.43
CA GLY A 165 19.56 -4.10 8.39
C GLY A 165 20.93 -3.76 7.77
N ARG A 166 20.99 -3.45 6.46
CA ARG A 166 22.23 -3.15 5.75
C ARG A 166 22.38 -1.64 5.56
N SER A 167 23.63 -1.16 5.57
CA SER A 167 23.91 0.23 5.18
C SER A 167 23.73 0.39 3.66
N PRO A 168 23.01 1.43 3.18
CA PRO A 168 22.90 1.74 1.76
C PRO A 168 24.18 2.35 1.16
N GLY A 169 25.20 2.65 1.98
CA GLY A 169 26.36 3.41 1.55
C GLY A 169 26.02 4.86 1.21
N ARG A 170 26.83 5.50 0.36
CA ARG A 170 26.56 6.85 -0.16
C ARG A 170 25.83 6.73 -1.49
N LEU A 171 24.71 7.43 -1.60
CA LEU A 171 23.82 7.36 -2.76
C LEU A 171 23.72 8.73 -3.43
N ARG A 172 23.47 8.72 -4.73
CA ARG A 172 23.09 9.87 -5.55
C ARG A 172 21.57 9.93 -5.63
N VAL A 173 20.99 10.97 -5.07
CA VAL A 173 19.55 11.19 -5.02
C VAL A 173 19.18 12.32 -5.98
N GLY A 174 18.42 12.02 -7.02
CA GLY A 174 17.77 13.06 -7.82
C GLY A 174 16.49 13.50 -7.11
N ARG A 175 16.14 14.78 -7.12
CA ARG A 175 14.88 15.24 -6.51
C ARG A 175 14.09 16.16 -7.44
N TYR A 176 12.76 16.01 -7.44
CA TYR A 176 11.85 16.93 -8.11
C TYR A 176 10.52 17.01 -7.37
N ALA A 177 9.86 18.16 -7.47
CA ALA A 177 8.57 18.41 -6.83
C ALA A 177 7.54 19.03 -7.79
N THR A 178 7.80 19.00 -9.10
CA THR A 178 6.82 19.43 -10.11
C THR A 178 6.07 18.21 -10.66
N PRO A 179 4.74 18.13 -10.51
CA PRO A 179 3.96 17.04 -11.10
C PRO A 179 4.04 17.05 -12.63
N ALA A 180 3.88 15.88 -13.24
CA ALA A 180 3.78 15.78 -14.70
C ALA A 180 2.43 16.28 -15.24
N ALA A 181 1.39 16.23 -14.40
CA ALA A 181 0.07 16.74 -14.74
C ALA A 181 0.07 18.28 -14.68
N GLU A 182 -0.29 18.91 -15.80
CA GLU A 182 -0.40 20.36 -15.90
C GLU A 182 -1.45 20.94 -14.95
N GLY A 183 -1.18 22.12 -14.41
CA GLY A 183 -2.11 22.84 -13.53
C GLY A 183 -2.23 22.30 -12.10
N VAL A 184 -1.50 21.24 -11.74
CA VAL A 184 -1.50 20.71 -10.36
C VAL A 184 -0.56 21.54 -9.48
N ALA A 185 -1.14 22.32 -8.58
CA ALA A 185 -0.39 23.01 -7.53
C ALA A 185 -0.01 22.03 -6.40
N VAL A 186 1.21 22.16 -5.90
CA VAL A 186 1.70 21.37 -4.75
C VAL A 186 1.56 22.20 -3.49
N ASP A 187 0.95 21.62 -2.47
CA ASP A 187 0.75 22.23 -1.17
C ASP A 187 2.10 22.56 -0.50
N PRO A 188 2.26 23.76 0.08
CA PRO A 188 3.49 24.16 0.76
C PRO A 188 3.97 23.17 1.83
N ALA A 189 3.07 22.48 2.52
CA ALA A 189 3.43 21.46 3.50
C ALA A 189 4.03 20.20 2.86
N CYS A 190 3.58 19.82 1.65
CA CYS A 190 4.17 18.74 0.87
C CYS A 190 5.58 19.12 0.37
N LEU A 191 5.76 20.37 -0.05
CA LEU A 191 7.09 20.92 -0.39
C LEU A 191 8.01 20.98 0.84
N ALA A 192 7.50 21.38 2.00
CA ALA A 192 8.26 21.41 3.25
C ALA A 192 8.71 20.00 3.68
N ALA A 193 7.85 18.99 3.51
CA ALA A 193 8.20 17.59 3.74
C ALA A 193 9.30 17.09 2.80
N TRP A 194 9.19 17.41 1.51
CA TRP A 194 10.20 17.09 0.50
C TRP A 194 11.56 17.76 0.79
N GLU A 195 11.55 19.03 1.20
CA GLU A 195 12.75 19.75 1.62
C GLU A 195 13.34 19.21 2.94
N HIS A 196 12.49 18.80 3.90
CA HIS A 196 12.94 18.15 5.12
C HIS A 196 13.66 16.83 4.83
N ALA A 197 13.07 15.99 3.98
CA ALA A 197 13.68 14.72 3.56
C ALA A 197 14.98 14.94 2.79
N SER A 198 15.07 15.98 1.96
CA SER A 198 16.30 16.35 1.25
C SER A 198 17.44 16.65 2.21
N ARG A 199 17.20 17.53 3.21
CA ARG A 199 18.20 17.85 4.23
C ARG A 199 18.59 16.66 5.09
N LEU A 200 17.64 15.77 5.38
CA LEU A 200 17.92 14.55 6.11
C LEU A 200 18.84 13.59 5.32
N LEU A 201 18.61 13.47 4.01
CA LEU A 201 19.49 12.68 3.14
C LEU A 201 20.90 13.28 3.05
N GLU A 202 21.01 14.60 2.93
CA GLU A 202 22.30 15.29 2.93
C GLU A 202 23.06 15.11 4.24
N SER A 203 22.37 15.21 5.40
CA SER A 203 23.01 15.02 6.71
C SER A 203 23.51 13.59 6.95
N LEU A 204 22.88 12.61 6.30
CA LEU A 204 23.32 11.20 6.27
C LEU A 204 24.45 10.95 5.26
N GLY A 205 24.86 11.96 4.49
CA GLY A 205 26.03 11.91 3.60
C GLY A 205 25.72 11.49 2.16
N HIS A 206 24.45 11.49 1.76
CA HIS A 206 24.04 11.30 0.36
C HIS A 206 24.19 12.61 -0.43
N THR A 207 24.33 12.50 -1.74
CA THR A 207 24.31 13.67 -2.64
C THR A 207 22.88 13.88 -3.13
N VAL A 208 22.33 15.08 -2.98
CA VAL A 208 20.99 15.42 -3.43
C VAL A 208 21.08 16.47 -4.53
N GLU A 209 20.51 16.18 -5.71
CA GLU A 209 20.56 17.06 -6.88
C GLU A 209 19.14 17.36 -7.38
N ASP A 210 18.82 18.64 -7.59
CA ASP A 210 17.58 19.03 -8.26
C ASP A 210 17.58 18.60 -9.73
N ILE A 211 16.48 17.98 -10.17
CA ILE A 211 16.30 17.52 -11.54
C ILE A 211 14.97 18.01 -12.11
N PRO A 212 14.87 18.21 -13.44
CA PRO A 212 13.59 18.44 -14.07
C PRO A 212 12.70 17.21 -13.94
N THR A 213 11.37 17.42 -13.92
CA THR A 213 10.40 16.32 -13.96
C THR A 213 10.67 15.45 -15.19
N PRO A 214 10.93 14.13 -15.02
CA PRO A 214 11.35 13.27 -16.12
C PRO A 214 10.20 12.82 -17.03
N PHE A 215 8.99 13.33 -16.79
CA PHE A 215 7.76 12.97 -17.47
C PHE A 215 7.15 14.22 -18.11
N GLY A 216 6.65 14.08 -19.33
CA GLY A 216 5.88 15.12 -20.00
C GLY A 216 4.37 15.02 -19.73
N PRO A 217 3.59 16.02 -20.13
CA PRO A 217 2.15 16.10 -19.84
C PRO A 217 1.33 14.99 -20.50
N GLU A 218 1.83 14.42 -21.61
CA GLU A 218 1.19 13.33 -22.37
C GLU A 218 0.94 12.08 -21.51
N ILE A 219 1.69 11.94 -20.41
CA ILE A 219 1.61 10.79 -19.51
C ILE A 219 0.22 10.63 -18.90
N SER A 220 -0.47 11.74 -18.64
CA SER A 220 -1.76 11.75 -17.96
C SER A 220 -2.85 11.15 -18.84
N GLU A 221 -2.91 11.53 -20.12
CA GLU A 221 -3.91 10.99 -21.06
C GLU A 221 -3.72 9.49 -21.28
N HIS A 222 -2.46 9.06 -21.46
CA HIS A 222 -2.15 7.64 -21.64
C HIS A 222 -2.55 6.82 -20.41
N PHE A 223 -2.25 7.32 -19.20
CA PHE A 223 -2.65 6.66 -17.96
C PHE A 223 -4.17 6.57 -17.82
N VAL A 224 -4.90 7.68 -18.03
CA VAL A 224 -6.37 7.73 -17.94
C VAL A 224 -7.02 6.76 -18.93
N THR A 225 -6.52 6.71 -20.17
CA THR A 225 -7.01 5.78 -21.19
C THR A 225 -6.84 4.33 -20.76
N ALA A 226 -5.62 3.96 -20.31
CA ALA A 226 -5.29 2.60 -19.90
C ALA A 226 -6.07 2.18 -18.65
N TRP A 227 -6.14 3.05 -17.64
CA TRP A 227 -6.86 2.81 -16.39
C TRP A 227 -8.38 2.71 -16.59
N GLY A 228 -8.93 3.53 -17.49
CA GLY A 228 -10.34 3.47 -17.88
C GLY A 228 -10.72 2.12 -18.48
N VAL A 229 -9.94 1.61 -19.43
CA VAL A 229 -10.14 0.27 -20.00
C VAL A 229 -9.93 -0.82 -18.94
N GLN A 230 -8.93 -0.68 -18.07
CA GLN A 230 -8.69 -1.62 -16.97
C GLN A 230 -9.91 -1.77 -16.04
N SER A 231 -10.73 -0.73 -15.86
CA SER A 231 -11.96 -0.79 -15.07
C SER A 231 -12.99 -1.82 -15.59
N LEU A 232 -12.88 -2.22 -16.86
CA LEU A 232 -13.69 -3.25 -17.50
C LEU A 232 -13.17 -4.67 -17.24
N GLY A 233 -11.92 -4.82 -16.83
CA GLY A 233 -11.25 -6.11 -16.64
C GLY A 233 -11.85 -6.99 -15.54
N ARG A 234 -12.75 -6.45 -14.71
CA ARG A 234 -13.58 -7.24 -13.82
C ARG A 234 -14.98 -7.42 -14.40
N PRO A 235 -15.40 -8.67 -14.68
CA PRO A 235 -16.75 -8.94 -15.15
C PRO A 235 -17.75 -8.52 -14.07
N LEU A 236 -18.90 -8.03 -14.53
CA LEU A 236 -20.01 -7.64 -13.67
C LEU A 236 -21.23 -8.39 -14.17
N ASP A 237 -21.95 -9.05 -13.26
CA ASP A 237 -23.18 -9.75 -13.61
C ASP A 237 -24.22 -8.76 -14.15
N ALA A 238 -25.05 -9.24 -15.08
CA ALA A 238 -26.12 -8.45 -15.66
C ALA A 238 -27.00 -7.83 -14.56
N GLY A 239 -27.34 -6.55 -14.72
CA GLY A 239 -28.20 -5.81 -13.78
C GLY A 239 -27.50 -5.26 -12.52
N ARG A 240 -26.22 -5.58 -12.27
CA ARG A 240 -25.49 -5.07 -11.08
C ARG A 240 -24.83 -3.72 -11.27
N GLU A 241 -24.89 -3.13 -12.47
CA GLU A 241 -24.27 -1.82 -12.79
C GLU A 241 -24.84 -0.67 -11.95
N ALA A 242 -26.11 -0.77 -11.55
CA ALA A 242 -26.76 0.19 -10.65
C ALA A 242 -26.14 0.21 -9.23
N LEU A 243 -25.48 -0.88 -8.80
CA LEU A 243 -24.82 -0.99 -7.50
C LEU A 243 -23.45 -0.31 -7.45
N LEU A 244 -22.89 0.04 -8.61
CA LEU A 244 -21.61 0.73 -8.68
C LEU A 244 -21.75 2.18 -8.23
N ARG A 245 -20.73 2.66 -7.52
CA ARG A 245 -20.56 4.09 -7.22
C ARG A 245 -20.52 4.91 -8.53
N PRO A 246 -21.04 6.15 -8.56
CA PRO A 246 -21.06 6.98 -9.77
C PRO A 246 -19.70 7.07 -10.48
N VAL A 247 -18.62 7.29 -9.73
CA VAL A 247 -17.25 7.35 -10.27
C VAL A 247 -16.80 6.06 -10.94
N THR A 248 -17.22 4.91 -10.40
CA THR A 248 -16.86 3.59 -10.95
C THR A 248 -17.64 3.33 -12.23
N ARG A 249 -18.90 3.76 -12.29
CA ARG A 249 -19.72 3.66 -13.51
C ARG A 249 -19.14 4.55 -14.62
N ALA A 250 -18.79 5.79 -14.30
CA ALA A 250 -18.17 6.72 -15.26
C ALA A 250 -16.85 6.16 -15.84
N TRP A 251 -16.00 5.54 -15.03
CA TRP A 251 -14.80 4.87 -15.52
C TRP A 251 -15.10 3.74 -16.51
N ARG A 252 -16.14 2.95 -16.25
CA ARG A 252 -16.56 1.86 -17.14
C ARG A 252 -17.17 2.39 -18.43
N GLU A 253 -18.02 3.42 -18.35
CA GLU A 253 -18.56 4.10 -19.52
C GLU A 253 -17.45 4.68 -20.40
N TYR A 254 -16.50 5.40 -19.79
CA TYR A 254 -15.31 5.90 -20.47
C TYR A 254 -14.50 4.76 -21.11
N GLY A 255 -14.22 3.69 -20.35
CA GLY A 255 -13.49 2.52 -20.84
C GLY A 255 -14.15 1.83 -22.03
N ARG A 256 -15.50 1.75 -22.06
CA ARG A 256 -16.26 1.18 -23.19
C ARG A 256 -16.15 2.03 -24.46
N ALA A 257 -16.00 3.34 -24.30
CA ALA A 257 -15.87 4.27 -25.42
C ALA A 257 -14.45 4.31 -26.02
N VAL A 258 -13.45 3.71 -25.35
CA VAL A 258 -12.08 3.65 -25.85
C VAL A 258 -11.96 2.55 -26.91
N SER A 259 -11.53 2.93 -28.13
CA SER A 259 -11.25 1.96 -29.19
C SER A 259 -9.98 1.14 -28.88
N GLY A 260 -9.88 -0.05 -29.48
CA GLY A 260 -8.69 -0.90 -29.34
C GLY A 260 -7.41 -0.20 -29.82
N GLU A 261 -7.50 0.59 -30.90
CA GLU A 261 -6.39 1.40 -31.41
C GLU A 261 -5.94 2.45 -30.39
N ARG A 262 -6.88 3.21 -29.80
CA ARG A 262 -6.57 4.22 -28.80
C ARG A 262 -5.94 3.59 -27.55
N PHE A 263 -6.44 2.43 -27.12
CA PHE A 263 -5.86 1.69 -26.02
C PHE A 263 -4.44 1.21 -26.32
N ALA A 264 -4.19 0.60 -27.49
CA ALA A 264 -2.87 0.14 -27.90
C ALA A 264 -1.86 1.30 -28.02
N SER A 265 -2.31 2.44 -28.56
CA SER A 265 -1.53 3.68 -28.63
C SER A 265 -1.18 4.19 -27.23
N ALA A 266 -2.15 4.21 -26.30
CA ALA A 266 -1.92 4.62 -24.92
C ALA A 266 -0.87 3.73 -24.22
N VAL A 267 -0.99 2.40 -24.33
CA VAL A 267 -0.01 1.47 -23.75
C VAL A 267 1.39 1.67 -24.34
N THR A 268 1.49 1.85 -25.66
CA THR A 268 2.77 2.11 -26.33
C THR A 268 3.38 3.45 -25.91
N GLY A 269 2.55 4.49 -25.79
CA GLY A 269 2.93 5.81 -25.28
C GLY A 269 3.44 5.77 -23.85
N MET A 270 2.75 5.03 -22.97
CA MET A 270 3.22 4.77 -21.60
C MET A 270 4.61 4.13 -21.57
N HIS A 271 4.83 3.10 -22.39
CA HIS A 271 6.14 2.46 -22.48
C HIS A 271 7.24 3.40 -23.00
N ALA A 272 6.93 4.26 -23.97
CA ALA A 272 7.87 5.25 -24.49
C ALA A 272 8.24 6.30 -23.44
N ALA A 273 7.24 6.83 -22.72
CA ALA A 273 7.44 7.77 -21.61
C ALA A 273 8.26 7.14 -20.48
N ALA A 274 7.94 5.91 -20.07
CA ALA A 274 8.69 5.16 -19.07
C ALA A 274 10.17 5.00 -19.47
N ARG A 275 10.46 4.63 -20.73
CA ARG A 275 11.84 4.51 -21.24
C ARG A 275 12.60 5.83 -21.17
N ARG A 276 11.98 6.95 -21.56
CA ARG A 276 12.60 8.28 -21.46
C ARG A 276 12.90 8.64 -20.01
N ALA A 277 11.93 8.47 -19.13
CA ALA A 277 12.05 8.83 -17.73
C ALA A 277 13.12 8.02 -17.00
N ILE A 278 13.14 6.69 -17.19
CA ILE A 278 14.17 5.80 -16.61
C ILE A 278 15.56 6.19 -17.13
N ARG A 279 15.71 6.48 -18.42
CA ARG A 279 16.99 6.95 -18.98
C ARG A 279 17.42 8.31 -18.42
N ALA A 280 16.48 9.21 -18.17
CA ALA A 280 16.78 10.53 -17.61
C ALA A 280 17.26 10.44 -16.15
N THR A 281 16.77 9.45 -15.39
CA THR A 281 17.07 9.29 -13.97
C THR A 281 18.08 8.19 -13.64
N GLN A 282 18.53 7.37 -14.62
CA GLN A 282 19.40 6.20 -14.40
C GLN A 282 20.71 6.49 -13.65
N ARG A 283 21.23 7.73 -13.74
CA ARG A 283 22.46 8.16 -13.05
C ARG A 283 22.29 8.30 -11.53
N TYR A 284 21.06 8.36 -11.05
CA TYR A 284 20.71 8.41 -9.64
C TYR A 284 20.36 7.02 -9.13
N ASP A 285 20.69 6.76 -7.87
CA ASP A 285 20.32 5.51 -7.20
C ASP A 285 18.86 5.55 -6.76
N VAL A 286 18.40 6.72 -6.31
CA VAL A 286 17.04 6.95 -5.85
C VAL A 286 16.56 8.32 -6.35
N VAL A 287 15.27 8.46 -6.59
CA VAL A 287 14.61 9.73 -6.89
C VAL A 287 13.63 10.09 -5.78
N LEU A 288 13.77 11.29 -5.21
CA LEU A 288 12.94 11.83 -4.14
C LEU A 288 11.86 12.77 -4.69
N THR A 289 10.60 12.51 -4.33
CA THR A 289 9.45 13.37 -4.63
C THR A 289 8.54 13.49 -3.41
N PRO A 290 7.62 14.47 -3.34
CA PRO A 290 6.44 14.32 -2.49
C PRO A 290 5.70 13.02 -2.83
N THR A 291 5.01 12.41 -1.86
CA THR A 291 4.11 11.29 -2.20
C THR A 291 2.81 11.79 -2.81
N LEU A 292 2.26 12.89 -2.26
CA LEU A 292 1.01 13.50 -2.66
C LEU A 292 1.22 14.97 -3.00
N ALA A 293 0.34 15.55 -3.81
CA ALA A 293 0.39 16.97 -4.13
C ALA A 293 -0.26 17.84 -3.06
N THR A 294 -1.20 17.30 -2.29
CA THR A 294 -1.86 18.03 -1.20
C THR A 294 -1.93 17.20 0.08
N LEU A 295 -2.24 17.87 1.19
CA LEU A 295 -2.51 17.22 2.47
C LEU A 295 -3.71 16.26 2.37
N PRO A 296 -3.85 15.30 3.31
CA PRO A 296 -5.06 14.50 3.46
C PRO A 296 -6.33 15.34 3.34
N GLN A 297 -7.17 14.98 2.37
CA GLN A 297 -8.42 15.68 2.11
C GLN A 297 -9.57 15.04 2.90
N SER A 298 -10.60 15.82 3.19
CA SER A 298 -11.82 15.31 3.80
C SER A 298 -12.56 14.36 2.86
N VAL A 299 -13.47 13.55 3.39
CA VAL A 299 -14.27 12.61 2.57
C VAL A 299 -15.13 13.39 1.55
N GLU A 300 -15.64 14.55 1.96
CA GLU A 300 -16.47 15.46 1.15
C GLU A 300 -15.71 16.08 -0.02
N HIS A 301 -14.38 16.20 0.09
CA HIS A 301 -13.56 16.66 -1.04
C HIS A 301 -13.72 15.74 -2.27
N PHE A 302 -13.85 14.44 -2.01
CA PHE A 302 -14.11 13.41 -3.01
C PHE A 302 -15.60 13.05 -3.10
N ASP A 303 -16.48 14.05 -2.95
CA ASP A 303 -17.92 13.90 -3.15
C ASP A 303 -18.25 13.34 -4.54
N GLU A 304 -19.27 12.47 -4.56
CA GLU A 304 -19.78 11.78 -5.75
C GLU A 304 -21.20 12.22 -6.11
N SER A 305 -21.74 13.26 -5.46
CA SER A 305 -23.08 13.80 -5.76
C SER A 305 -23.13 14.62 -7.05
N GLY A 306 -21.98 15.15 -7.50
CA GLY A 306 -21.83 15.93 -8.73
C GLY A 306 -21.29 15.13 -9.92
N ASP A 307 -20.66 15.83 -10.87
CA ASP A 307 -20.03 15.22 -12.05
C ASP A 307 -18.89 14.27 -11.64
N PRO A 308 -18.98 12.97 -11.98
CA PRO A 308 -17.93 12.00 -11.70
C PRO A 308 -16.56 12.39 -12.27
N LEU A 309 -16.50 13.10 -13.41
CA LEU A 309 -15.23 13.51 -14.02
C LEU A 309 -14.48 14.54 -13.16
N VAL A 310 -15.21 15.42 -12.47
CA VAL A 310 -14.62 16.37 -11.52
C VAL A 310 -13.98 15.61 -10.36
N ASN A 311 -14.65 14.58 -9.85
CA ASN A 311 -14.12 13.72 -8.79
C ASN A 311 -12.84 13.00 -9.25
N LEU A 312 -12.81 12.48 -10.47
CA LEU A 312 -11.61 11.86 -11.06
C LEU A 312 -10.45 12.83 -11.16
N HIS A 313 -10.70 14.05 -11.62
CA HIS A 313 -9.67 15.08 -11.70
C HIS A 313 -9.08 15.41 -10.33
N ARG A 314 -9.93 15.56 -9.29
CA ARG A 314 -9.47 15.77 -7.91
C ARG A 314 -8.60 14.62 -7.39
N GLN A 315 -9.00 13.37 -7.64
CA GLN A 315 -8.19 12.19 -7.27
C GLN A 315 -6.83 12.17 -7.99
N GLY A 316 -6.82 12.52 -9.28
CA GLY A 316 -5.60 12.62 -10.09
C GLY A 316 -4.65 13.70 -9.57
N ALA A 317 -5.18 14.91 -9.30
CA ALA A 317 -4.41 16.01 -8.74
C ALA A 317 -3.84 15.66 -7.37
N PHE A 318 -4.64 15.05 -6.48
CA PHE A 318 -4.21 14.62 -5.15
C PHE A 318 -3.01 13.65 -5.18
N SER A 319 -3.03 12.69 -6.10
CA SER A 319 -2.07 11.58 -6.16
C SER A 319 -1.03 11.70 -7.30
N ALA A 320 -0.80 12.92 -7.80
CA ALA A 320 -0.08 13.18 -9.05
C ALA A 320 1.37 12.65 -9.11
N PHE A 321 2.04 12.43 -7.97
CA PHE A 321 3.39 11.87 -7.92
C PHE A 321 3.44 10.34 -7.94
N THR A 322 2.30 9.67 -7.79
CA THR A 322 2.28 8.22 -7.59
C THR A 322 2.12 7.43 -8.89
N SER A 323 1.25 7.87 -9.80
CA SER A 323 0.95 7.18 -11.05
C SER A 323 2.17 6.96 -11.97
N PRO A 324 3.19 7.85 -12.04
CA PRO A 324 4.34 7.60 -12.91
C PRO A 324 5.10 6.31 -12.56
N CYS A 325 5.19 5.94 -11.28
CA CYS A 325 5.84 4.69 -10.85
C CYS A 325 5.03 3.43 -11.22
N ASN A 326 3.71 3.56 -11.40
CA ASN A 326 2.88 2.45 -11.92
C ASN A 326 3.19 2.21 -13.40
N MET A 327 3.41 3.30 -14.15
CA MET A 327 3.75 3.24 -15.57
C MET A 327 5.17 2.73 -15.82
N THR A 328 6.16 3.26 -15.09
CA THR A 328 7.56 2.83 -15.23
C THR A 328 7.80 1.44 -14.67
N GLY A 329 6.93 0.99 -13.75
CA GLY A 329 7.09 -0.28 -13.06
C GLY A 329 8.22 -0.27 -12.03
N GLN A 330 8.90 0.86 -11.80
CA GLN A 330 9.96 0.99 -10.80
C GLN A 330 9.42 0.80 -9.38
N PRO A 331 10.23 0.28 -8.44
CA PRO A 331 9.84 0.21 -7.06
C PRO A 331 9.81 1.62 -6.44
N ALA A 332 8.90 1.84 -5.50
CA ALA A 332 8.78 3.11 -4.80
C ALA A 332 8.29 2.90 -3.36
N VAL A 333 8.79 3.70 -2.42
CA VAL A 333 8.39 3.67 -1.00
C VAL A 333 7.84 5.03 -0.61
N SER A 334 6.73 5.06 0.12
CA SER A 334 6.28 6.25 0.85
C SER A 334 6.66 6.12 2.31
N LEU A 335 7.30 7.16 2.86
CA LEU A 335 7.75 7.25 4.25
C LEU A 335 7.14 8.47 4.95
N PRO A 336 6.70 8.32 6.20
CA PRO A 336 6.17 9.44 6.98
C PRO A 336 7.34 10.16 7.67
N LEU A 337 8.04 11.03 6.95
CA LEU A 337 9.18 11.79 7.50
C LEU A 337 8.79 13.19 8.00
N TYR A 338 7.52 13.58 7.86
CA TYR A 338 7.08 14.93 8.17
C TYR A 338 5.64 14.95 8.66
N TRP A 339 5.34 15.88 9.57
CA TRP A 339 3.99 16.16 10.06
C TRP A 339 3.70 17.65 9.95
N ALA A 340 2.60 17.98 9.26
CA ALA A 340 2.07 19.33 9.18
C ALA A 340 1.14 19.64 10.37
N ASP A 341 0.65 20.89 10.41
CA ASP A 341 -0.34 21.36 11.37
C ASP A 341 0.01 21.04 12.83
N GLY A 342 1.21 21.47 13.25
CA GLY A 342 1.69 21.28 14.62
C GLY A 342 1.93 19.82 15.02
N GLY A 343 2.11 18.92 14.05
CA GLY A 343 2.37 17.50 14.31
C GLY A 343 1.15 16.59 14.15
N ARG A 344 0.01 17.11 13.70
CA ARG A 344 -1.26 16.36 13.62
C ARG A 344 -1.45 15.61 12.31
N ILE A 345 -0.97 16.15 11.19
CA ILE A 345 -1.26 15.62 9.86
C ILE A 345 0.02 14.99 9.29
N PRO A 346 0.07 13.67 9.06
CA PRO A 346 1.22 13.05 8.41
C PRO A 346 1.33 13.51 6.96
N VAL A 347 2.57 13.71 6.50
CA VAL A 347 2.89 14.05 5.11
C VAL A 347 3.98 13.13 4.62
N GLY A 348 3.62 12.24 3.68
CA GLY A 348 4.55 11.26 3.14
C GLY A 348 5.48 11.84 2.07
N VAL A 349 6.74 11.44 2.13
CA VAL A 349 7.70 11.61 1.01
C VAL A 349 7.90 10.29 0.30
N GLN A 350 8.18 10.35 -0.99
CA GLN A 350 8.31 9.18 -1.84
C GLN A 350 9.75 9.05 -2.34
N LEU A 351 10.30 7.84 -2.21
CA LEU A 351 11.57 7.43 -2.77
C LEU A 351 11.30 6.43 -3.90
N VAL A 352 11.85 6.66 -5.08
CA VAL A 352 11.70 5.81 -6.26
C VAL A 352 13.06 5.22 -6.62
N GLY A 353 13.15 3.90 -6.68
CA GLY A 353 14.40 3.18 -6.93
C GLY A 353 14.60 2.87 -8.41
N ARG A 354 15.76 2.32 -8.74
CA ARG A 354 15.98 1.73 -10.07
C ARG A 354 15.04 0.54 -10.30
N PRO A 355 14.75 0.19 -11.57
CA PRO A 355 13.98 -1.01 -11.87
C PRO A 355 14.54 -2.23 -11.13
N ALA A 356 13.68 -2.94 -10.39
CA ALA A 356 14.04 -4.12 -9.58
C ALA A 356 15.03 -3.91 -8.42
N ASP A 357 15.26 -2.67 -8.00
CA ASP A 357 16.17 -2.33 -6.90
C ASP A 357 15.42 -1.94 -5.61
N GLU A 358 14.54 -2.82 -5.13
CA GLU A 358 13.91 -2.66 -3.82
C GLU A 358 14.93 -2.74 -2.68
N ALA A 359 16.02 -3.49 -2.87
CA ALA A 359 17.07 -3.68 -1.89
C ALA A 359 17.68 -2.34 -1.42
N THR A 360 18.11 -1.51 -2.37
CA THR A 360 18.66 -0.17 -2.09
C THR A 360 17.61 0.73 -1.43
N LEU A 361 16.36 0.69 -1.92
CA LEU A 361 15.27 1.48 -1.36
C LEU A 361 14.97 1.11 0.09
N ILE A 362 14.94 -0.18 0.43
CA ILE A 362 14.64 -0.67 1.77
C ILE A 362 15.76 -0.30 2.73
N ALA A 363 17.03 -0.49 2.32
CA ALA A 363 18.18 -0.09 3.13
C ALA A 363 18.19 1.43 3.42
N LEU A 364 17.95 2.26 2.40
CA LEU A 364 17.83 3.71 2.56
C LEU A 364 16.64 4.10 3.44
N SER A 365 15.49 3.45 3.25
CA SER A 365 14.29 3.71 4.04
C SER A 365 14.51 3.42 5.52
N ALA A 366 15.21 2.31 5.84
CA ALA A 366 15.53 1.95 7.22
C ALA A 366 16.49 2.96 7.86
N GLN A 367 17.51 3.42 7.13
CA GLN A 367 18.41 4.47 7.61
C GLN A 367 17.66 5.78 7.91
N LEU A 368 16.70 6.15 7.06
CA LEU A 368 15.85 7.33 7.29
C LEU A 368 14.90 7.15 8.48
N GLU A 369 14.34 5.94 8.67
CA GLU A 369 13.54 5.59 9.85
C GLU A 369 14.35 5.71 11.15
N GLU A 370 15.61 5.29 11.14
CA GLU A 370 16.50 5.42 12.30
C GLU A 370 16.86 6.88 12.60
N ALA A 371 17.12 7.68 11.57
CA ALA A 371 17.51 9.08 11.71
C ALA A 371 16.33 10.01 12.05
N CYS A 372 15.11 9.68 11.60
CA CYS A 372 13.89 10.43 11.85
C CYS A 372 12.76 9.48 12.28
N PRO A 373 12.77 8.97 13.52
CA PRO A 373 11.82 7.97 13.97
C PRO A 373 10.42 8.56 14.15
N TRP A 374 9.41 7.83 13.68
CA TRP A 374 7.99 8.20 13.79
C TRP A 374 7.16 7.27 14.67
N ARG A 375 7.78 6.24 15.26
CA ARG A 375 7.10 5.24 16.10
C ARG A 375 6.29 5.83 17.27
N ASP A 376 6.68 7.02 17.73
CA ASP A 376 6.05 7.72 18.86
C ASP A 376 4.99 8.74 18.41
N ARG A 377 4.78 8.91 17.08
CA ARG A 377 3.81 9.84 16.48
C ARG A 377 2.43 9.22 16.27
N TYR A 378 2.27 7.93 16.52
CA TYR A 378 0.97 7.28 16.48
C TYR A 378 0.16 7.72 17.71
N ALA A 379 -0.79 8.62 17.52
CA ALA A 379 -1.79 8.90 18.52
C ALA A 379 -2.55 7.59 18.83
N PRO A 380 -2.79 7.25 20.11
CA PRO A 380 -3.77 6.22 20.44
C PRO A 380 -5.07 6.61 19.74
N LEU A 381 -5.75 5.67 19.08
CA LEU A 381 -7.04 5.89 18.41
C LEU A 381 -8.14 6.44 19.36
N LEU A 382 -7.83 6.54 20.65
CA LEU A 382 -8.66 7.07 21.72
C LEU A 382 -7.80 7.98 22.61
N SER A 383 -7.75 9.26 22.28
CA SER A 383 -7.37 10.35 23.20
C SER A 383 -8.61 11.07 23.68
#